data_AF-A0A3A4Z3U6-F1
#
_entry.id   AF-A0A3A4Z3U6-F1
#
_cell.length_a   1.000
_cell.length_b   1.000
_cell.length_c   1.000
_cell.angle_alpha   90.00
_cell.angle_beta   90.00
_cell.angle_gamma   90.00
#
_symmetry.space_group_name_H-M   'P 1'
#
loop_
_entity.id
_entity.type
_entity.pdbx_description
1 polymer ?
#
loop_
_entity_poly.entity_id
_entity_poly.type
_entity_poly.pdbx_seq_one_letter_code
_entity_poly.pdbx_strand_id
1 'polypeptide(L)'
;MESIAAVKKHYIYTPEDDEKRVQLANILLPFKEELAEDFHSYLLSDPYTAQFFQSDEALTHRNETIKTWFEDVLTSPYDGMFMRRLQRIGKVHVRIGLSGHYVNSAMNFIRSFCLRQVHQSAGDTEKAEDLSILLNKIIDISLDVMTSSYREEELKRVFLSHRLESNLVKWSGRLLHGLNLTLMVGLLVLAIGVAGLLCSDIYSALSQNLETGVIKTLGSLLILWIMIELLQTQIEHLKGGRFRVIVFVELALVAFIRKIFVASIEKMDPIYFGLLLAGFLIIGLVFYLVGKGEEQRQSF
;
A
#
# COMPACT_ATOMS: atom_id res chain seq x y z
N MET A 1 -20.83 0.81 16.34
CA MET A 1 -22.16 0.39 15.87
C MET A 1 -23.17 0.40 17.00
N GLU A 2 -24.35 0.97 16.77
CA GLU A 2 -25.46 1.01 17.73
C GLU A 2 -26.10 -0.37 17.95
N SER A 3 -26.83 -0.54 19.05
CA SER A 3 -27.65 -1.76 19.27
C SER A 3 -28.95 -1.70 18.46
N ILE A 4 -29.56 -2.86 18.16
CA ILE A 4 -30.84 -2.90 17.45
C ILE A 4 -31.95 -2.15 18.22
N ALA A 5 -31.91 -2.16 19.56
CA ALA A 5 -32.86 -1.42 20.39
C ALA A 5 -32.71 0.11 20.22
N ALA A 6 -31.47 0.60 20.14
CA ALA A 6 -31.20 2.01 19.86
C ALA A 6 -31.64 2.41 18.45
N VAL A 7 -31.36 1.57 17.44
CA VAL A 7 -31.82 1.78 16.06
C VAL A 7 -33.35 1.86 16.03
N LYS A 8 -34.08 0.88 16.59
CA LYS A 8 -35.55 0.92 16.67
C LYS A 8 -36.06 2.19 17.33
N LYS A 9 -35.42 2.64 18.41
CA LYS A 9 -35.78 3.89 19.10
C LYS A 9 -35.62 5.12 18.19
N HIS A 10 -34.52 5.24 17.45
CA HIS A 10 -34.28 6.39 16.56
C HIS A 10 -35.25 6.48 15.39
N TYR A 11 -35.65 5.33 14.84
CA TYR A 11 -36.63 5.26 13.74
C TYR A 11 -38.09 5.19 14.23
N ILE A 12 -38.33 5.33 15.55
CA ILE A 12 -39.66 5.24 16.15
C ILE A 12 -40.36 3.94 15.70
N TYR A 13 -39.62 2.83 15.70
CA TYR A 13 -40.13 1.50 15.39
C TYR A 13 -40.77 0.90 16.65
N THR A 14 -42.09 0.82 16.68
CA THR A 14 -42.90 0.39 17.83
C THR A 14 -43.38 -1.06 17.69
N PRO A 15 -43.98 -1.67 18.74
CA PRO A 15 -44.64 -2.96 18.60
C PRO A 15 -45.80 -2.97 17.61
N GLU A 16 -46.51 -1.84 17.42
CA GLU A 16 -47.59 -1.72 16.41
C GLU A 16 -47.04 -1.85 14.98
N ASP A 17 -45.80 -1.39 14.75
CA ASP A 17 -45.13 -1.57 13.46
C ASP A 17 -44.90 -3.06 13.14
N ASP A 18 -44.75 -3.94 14.14
CA ASP A 18 -44.63 -5.38 13.90
C ASP A 18 -45.95 -5.99 13.38
N GLU A 19 -47.11 -5.51 13.84
CA GLU A 19 -48.42 -5.93 13.32
C GLU A 19 -48.66 -5.39 11.90
N LYS A 20 -48.37 -4.11 11.68
CA LYS A 20 -48.44 -3.48 10.35
C LYS A 20 -47.49 -4.14 9.35
N ARG A 21 -46.33 -4.64 9.81
CA ARG A 21 -45.37 -5.35 8.97
C ARG A 21 -45.92 -6.67 8.43
N VAL A 22 -46.75 -7.39 9.19
CA VAL A 22 -47.45 -8.58 8.69
C VAL A 22 -48.39 -8.21 7.54
N GLN A 23 -49.11 -7.10 7.65
CA GLN A 23 -49.98 -6.62 6.56
C GLN A 23 -49.16 -6.21 5.33
N LEU A 24 -48.05 -5.50 5.54
CA LEU A 24 -47.12 -5.11 4.48
C LEU A 24 -46.54 -6.34 3.77
N ALA A 25 -46.14 -7.37 4.52
CA ALA A 25 -45.65 -8.62 3.98
C ALA A 25 -46.70 -9.33 3.12
N ASN A 26 -47.96 -9.40 3.56
CA ASN A 26 -49.04 -10.01 2.78
C ASN A 26 -49.27 -9.30 1.44
N ILE A 27 -49.03 -7.99 1.37
CA ILE A 27 -49.16 -7.21 0.14
C ILE A 27 -47.94 -7.39 -0.77
N LEU A 28 -46.73 -7.36 -0.21
CA LEU A 28 -45.50 -7.27 -0.98
C LEU A 28 -44.90 -8.63 -1.37
N LEU A 29 -45.03 -9.66 -0.54
CA LEU A 29 -44.44 -10.97 -0.81
C LEU A 29 -44.93 -11.64 -2.10
N PRO A 30 -46.18 -11.49 -2.55
CA PRO A 30 -46.62 -12.00 -3.85
C PRO A 30 -45.86 -11.43 -5.06
N PHE A 31 -45.19 -10.28 -4.89
CA PHE A 31 -44.43 -9.59 -5.94
C PHE A 31 -42.92 -9.85 -5.83
N LYS A 32 -42.46 -10.81 -5.01
CA LYS A 32 -41.03 -11.04 -4.80
C LYS A 32 -40.31 -11.52 -6.07
N GLU A 33 -40.97 -12.32 -6.91
CA GLU A 33 -40.44 -12.77 -8.19
C GLU A 33 -40.26 -11.59 -9.15
N GLU A 34 -41.31 -10.79 -9.31
CA GLU A 34 -41.30 -9.57 -10.15
C GLU A 34 -40.22 -8.58 -9.67
N LEU A 35 -40.13 -8.34 -8.36
CA LEU A 35 -39.08 -7.50 -7.77
C LEU A 35 -37.68 -7.99 -8.15
N ALA A 36 -37.44 -9.30 -8.10
CA ALA A 36 -36.12 -9.85 -8.40
C ALA A 36 -35.75 -9.68 -9.88
N GLU A 37 -36.70 -9.89 -10.79
CA GLU A 37 -36.51 -9.71 -12.24
C GLU A 37 -36.27 -8.24 -12.60
N ASP A 38 -37.08 -7.34 -12.04
CA ASP A 38 -36.98 -5.90 -12.26
C ASP A 38 -35.69 -5.32 -11.66
N PHE A 39 -35.34 -5.74 -10.45
CA PHE A 39 -34.10 -5.34 -9.79
C PHE A 39 -32.87 -5.81 -10.54
N HIS A 40 -32.92 -7.04 -11.07
CA HIS A 40 -31.86 -7.57 -11.91
C HIS A 40 -31.69 -6.75 -13.19
N SER A 41 -32.79 -6.47 -13.90
CA SER A 41 -32.79 -5.64 -15.11
C SER A 41 -32.22 -4.24 -14.84
N TYR A 42 -32.58 -3.66 -13.70
CA TYR A 42 -32.02 -2.39 -13.22
C TYR A 42 -30.50 -2.47 -13.01
N LEU A 43 -29.98 -3.51 -12.35
CA LEU A 43 -28.54 -3.66 -12.13
C LEU A 43 -27.75 -3.95 -13.41
N LEU A 44 -28.34 -4.61 -14.41
CA LEU A 44 -27.66 -4.82 -15.70
C LEU A 44 -27.65 -3.57 -16.59
N SER A 45 -28.48 -2.57 -16.29
CA SER A 45 -28.55 -1.34 -17.10
C SER A 45 -27.31 -0.44 -16.98
N ASP A 46 -26.56 -0.54 -15.88
CA ASP A 46 -25.29 0.17 -15.69
C ASP A 46 -24.09 -0.81 -15.88
N PRO A 47 -23.15 -0.51 -16.78
CA PRO A 47 -21.95 -1.32 -17.00
C PRO A 47 -21.15 -1.63 -15.71
N TYR A 48 -21.10 -0.70 -14.76
CA TYR A 48 -20.40 -0.89 -13.49
C TYR A 48 -21.06 -1.95 -12.61
N THR A 49 -22.38 -2.00 -12.53
CA THR A 49 -23.07 -3.04 -11.75
C THR A 49 -23.17 -4.35 -12.51
N ALA A 50 -23.26 -4.31 -13.84
CA ALA A 50 -23.30 -5.49 -14.70
C ALA A 50 -22.04 -6.36 -14.57
N GLN A 51 -20.85 -5.77 -14.34
CA GLN A 51 -19.59 -6.53 -14.20
C GLN A 51 -19.58 -7.54 -13.05
N PHE A 52 -20.50 -7.42 -12.09
CA PHE A 52 -20.64 -8.33 -10.95
C PHE A 52 -21.45 -9.60 -11.27
N PHE A 53 -21.97 -9.72 -12.50
CA PHE A 53 -22.83 -10.81 -12.99
C PHE A 53 -22.18 -11.53 -14.19
N GLN A 54 -21.00 -12.13 -13.97
CA GLN A 54 -20.18 -12.70 -15.05
C GLN A 54 -20.63 -14.11 -15.52
N SER A 55 -21.51 -14.79 -14.78
CA SER A 55 -22.01 -16.12 -15.12
C SER A 55 -23.50 -16.28 -14.78
N ASP A 56 -24.19 -17.14 -15.54
CA ASP A 56 -25.62 -17.45 -15.32
C ASP A 56 -25.88 -18.06 -13.92
N GLU A 57 -24.90 -18.79 -13.37
CA GLU A 57 -24.95 -19.33 -12.01
C GLU A 57 -24.89 -18.23 -10.95
N ALA A 58 -23.98 -17.25 -11.11
CA ALA A 58 -23.89 -16.10 -10.22
C ALA A 58 -25.15 -15.24 -10.29
N LEU A 59 -25.76 -15.19 -11.47
CA LEU A 59 -26.98 -14.45 -11.76
C LEU A 59 -28.18 -15.09 -11.03
N THR A 60 -28.38 -16.40 -11.20
CA THR A 60 -29.41 -17.17 -10.50
C THR A 60 -29.25 -17.07 -8.98
N HIS A 61 -28.02 -17.21 -8.48
CA HIS A 61 -27.74 -17.12 -7.04
C HIS A 61 -28.06 -15.73 -6.45
N ARG A 62 -27.74 -14.65 -7.17
CA ARG A 62 -28.04 -13.28 -6.71
C ARG A 62 -29.54 -12.99 -6.72
N ASN A 63 -30.27 -13.51 -7.71
CA ASN A 63 -31.74 -13.43 -7.74
C ASN A 63 -32.37 -14.16 -6.55
N GLU A 64 -31.86 -15.32 -6.16
CA GLU A 64 -32.32 -15.98 -4.91
C GLU A 64 -31.98 -15.15 -3.67
N THR A 65 -30.79 -14.57 -3.63
CA THR A 65 -30.32 -13.80 -2.47
C THR A 65 -31.17 -12.55 -2.22
N ILE A 66 -31.56 -11.82 -3.28
CA ILE A 66 -32.42 -10.64 -3.10
C ILE A 66 -33.83 -11.02 -2.66
N LYS A 67 -34.39 -12.14 -3.16
CA LYS A 67 -35.69 -12.67 -2.70
C LYS A 67 -35.64 -13.05 -1.22
N THR A 68 -34.60 -13.77 -0.81
CA THR A 68 -34.39 -14.12 0.60
C THR A 68 -34.24 -12.88 1.46
N TRP A 69 -33.47 -11.88 1.02
CA TRP A 69 -33.35 -10.62 1.76
C TRP A 69 -34.70 -9.89 1.88
N PHE A 70 -35.48 -9.85 0.81
CA PHE A 70 -36.78 -9.19 0.78
C PHE A 70 -37.77 -9.87 1.74
N GLU A 71 -37.81 -11.20 1.71
CA GLU A 71 -38.58 -12.01 2.67
C GLU A 71 -38.12 -11.77 4.10
N ASP A 72 -36.81 -11.79 4.35
CA ASP A 72 -36.23 -11.57 5.68
C ASP A 72 -36.62 -10.21 6.25
N VAL A 73 -36.51 -9.14 5.46
CA VAL A 73 -36.82 -7.77 5.89
C VAL A 73 -38.30 -7.62 6.24
N LEU A 74 -39.19 -8.32 5.54
CA LEU A 74 -40.63 -8.25 5.79
C LEU A 74 -41.10 -9.21 6.89
N THR A 75 -40.41 -10.32 7.13
CA THR A 75 -40.92 -11.38 8.02
C THR A 75 -40.11 -11.57 9.31
N SER A 76 -38.82 -11.26 9.31
CA SER A 76 -37.95 -11.49 10.47
C SER A 76 -38.31 -10.61 11.68
N PRO A 77 -38.12 -11.10 12.91
CA PRO A 77 -38.09 -10.24 14.08
C PRO A 77 -36.94 -9.23 13.99
N TYR A 78 -37.22 -7.96 14.30
CA TYR A 78 -36.21 -6.88 14.30
C TYR A 78 -35.34 -6.95 15.56
N ASP A 79 -34.52 -7.99 15.63
CA ASP A 79 -33.67 -8.33 16.76
C ASP A 79 -32.17 -8.29 16.40
N GLY A 80 -31.32 -8.70 17.34
CA GLY A 80 -29.87 -8.75 17.12
C GLY A 80 -29.43 -9.80 16.09
N MET A 81 -30.23 -10.83 15.81
CA MET A 81 -29.94 -11.82 14.77
C MET A 81 -30.17 -11.22 13.39
N PHE A 82 -31.31 -10.56 13.18
CA PHE A 82 -31.61 -9.84 11.94
C PHE A 82 -30.57 -8.75 11.67
N MET A 83 -30.23 -7.95 12.68
CA MET A 83 -29.20 -6.92 12.55
C MET A 83 -27.84 -7.50 12.10
N ARG A 84 -27.44 -8.66 12.62
CA ARG A 84 -26.20 -9.34 12.20
C ARG A 84 -26.25 -9.84 10.76
N ARG A 85 -27.42 -10.23 10.25
CA ARG A 85 -27.59 -10.59 8.83
C ARG A 85 -27.39 -9.35 7.95
N LEU A 86 -28.04 -8.23 8.26
CA LEU A 86 -27.85 -6.96 7.55
C LEU A 86 -26.39 -6.48 7.55
N GLN A 87 -25.70 -6.58 8.70
CA GLN A 87 -24.28 -6.27 8.78
C GLN A 87 -23.47 -7.15 7.82
N ARG A 88 -23.68 -8.47 7.83
CA ARG A 88 -22.98 -9.40 6.93
C ARG A 88 -23.19 -9.00 5.46
N ILE A 89 -24.40 -8.61 5.07
CA ILE A 89 -24.70 -8.12 3.72
C ILE A 89 -23.85 -6.88 3.39
N GLY A 90 -23.80 -5.89 4.28
CA GLY A 90 -22.94 -4.70 4.11
C GLY A 90 -21.46 -5.07 3.90
N LYS A 91 -20.93 -6.01 4.70
CA LYS A 91 -19.53 -6.48 4.56
C LYS A 91 -19.26 -7.20 3.24
N VAL A 92 -20.23 -7.95 2.73
CA VAL A 92 -20.09 -8.66 1.44
C VAL A 92 -19.95 -7.66 0.30
N HIS A 93 -20.74 -6.58 0.30
CA HIS A 93 -20.65 -5.53 -0.72
C HIS A 93 -19.30 -4.82 -0.74
N VAL A 94 -18.74 -4.48 0.44
CA VAL A 94 -17.36 -3.98 0.54
C VAL A 94 -16.36 -5.02 0.01
N ARG A 95 -16.55 -6.29 0.36
CA ARG A 95 -15.62 -7.35 0.01
C ARG A 95 -15.46 -7.51 -1.50
N ILE A 96 -16.58 -7.50 -2.22
CA ILE A 96 -16.62 -7.59 -3.68
C ILE A 96 -16.19 -6.28 -4.36
N GLY A 97 -16.05 -5.18 -3.62
CA GLY A 97 -15.65 -3.89 -4.16
C GLY A 97 -16.79 -3.09 -4.81
N LEU A 98 -18.05 -3.40 -4.45
CA LEU A 98 -19.20 -2.61 -4.89
C LEU A 98 -19.21 -1.29 -4.13
N SER A 99 -19.20 -0.17 -4.85
CA SER A 99 -19.31 1.17 -4.25
C SER A 99 -20.62 1.33 -3.48
N GLY A 100 -20.54 1.92 -2.28
CA GLY A 100 -21.69 2.21 -1.43
C GLY A 100 -22.75 3.10 -2.10
N HIS A 101 -22.37 3.89 -3.10
CA HIS A 101 -23.32 4.66 -3.92
C HIS A 101 -24.39 3.75 -4.56
N TYR A 102 -23.98 2.62 -5.13
CA TYR A 102 -24.88 1.69 -5.81
C TYR A 102 -25.77 0.92 -4.83
N VAL A 103 -25.34 0.72 -3.58
CA VAL A 103 -26.20 0.17 -2.52
C VAL A 103 -27.36 1.14 -2.21
N ASN A 104 -27.08 2.44 -2.14
CA ASN A 104 -28.11 3.46 -1.92
C ASN A 104 -29.08 3.54 -3.10
N SER A 105 -28.55 3.54 -4.33
CA SER A 105 -29.35 3.57 -5.57
C SER A 105 -30.26 2.34 -5.67
N ALA A 106 -29.73 1.16 -5.37
CA ALA A 106 -30.48 -0.10 -5.29
C ALA A 106 -31.62 -0.05 -4.25
N MET A 107 -31.36 0.51 -3.06
CA MET A 107 -32.41 0.65 -2.04
C MET A 107 -33.50 1.65 -2.46
N ASN A 108 -33.14 2.71 -3.21
CA ASN A 108 -34.13 3.62 -3.77
C ASN A 108 -35.05 2.91 -4.78
N PHE A 109 -34.48 2.10 -5.68
CA PHE A 109 -35.25 1.29 -6.62
C PHE A 109 -36.26 0.39 -5.91
N ILE A 110 -35.81 -0.37 -4.91
CA ILE A 110 -36.65 -1.30 -4.14
C ILE A 110 -37.77 -0.52 -3.42
N ARG A 111 -37.45 0.65 -2.85
CA ARG A 111 -38.46 1.51 -2.22
C ARG A 111 -39.53 1.95 -3.20
N SER A 112 -39.14 2.45 -4.37
CA SER A 112 -40.08 2.90 -5.40
C SER A 112 -40.96 1.77 -5.92
N PHE A 113 -40.41 0.57 -6.08
CA PHE A 113 -41.18 -0.64 -6.42
C PHE A 113 -42.22 -0.93 -5.34
N CYS A 114 -41.79 -1.08 -4.08
CA CYS A 114 -42.67 -1.45 -2.98
C CYS A 114 -43.77 -0.42 -2.72
N LEU A 115 -43.46 0.88 -2.77
CA LEU A 115 -44.46 1.95 -2.61
C LEU A 115 -45.55 1.86 -3.68
N ARG A 116 -45.17 1.57 -4.94
CA ARG A 116 -46.14 1.38 -6.02
C ARG A 116 -47.09 0.21 -5.73
N GLN A 117 -46.56 -0.93 -5.30
CA GLN A 117 -47.37 -2.11 -4.97
C GLN A 117 -48.30 -1.85 -3.78
N VAL A 118 -47.81 -1.14 -2.75
CA VAL A 118 -48.62 -0.73 -1.59
C VAL A 118 -49.78 0.18 -2.03
N HIS A 119 -49.51 1.22 -2.81
CA HIS A 119 -50.57 2.13 -3.29
C HIS A 119 -51.62 1.42 -4.15
N GLN A 120 -51.22 0.46 -4.98
CA GLN A 120 -52.13 -0.29 -5.84
C GLN A 120 -52.97 -1.33 -5.07
N SER A 121 -52.42 -1.91 -3.99
CA SER A 121 -53.01 -3.08 -3.33
C SER A 121 -53.64 -2.79 -1.96
N ALA A 122 -53.37 -1.65 -1.34
CA ALA A 122 -53.87 -1.33 0.00
C ALA A 122 -55.41 -1.12 0.03
N GLY A 123 -56.02 -0.73 -1.10
CA GLY A 123 -57.47 -0.53 -1.26
C GLY A 123 -58.03 0.73 -0.59
N ASP A 124 -57.30 1.30 0.38
CA ASP A 124 -57.63 2.51 1.11
C ASP A 124 -56.42 3.46 1.20
N THR A 125 -56.68 4.77 1.15
CA THR A 125 -55.63 5.80 1.08
C THR A 125 -54.93 5.96 2.43
N GLU A 126 -55.68 5.96 3.53
CA GLU A 126 -55.11 6.06 4.89
C GLU A 126 -54.24 4.84 5.19
N LYS A 127 -54.74 3.63 4.88
CA LYS A 127 -53.95 2.41 4.99
C LYS A 127 -52.69 2.43 4.12
N ALA A 128 -52.77 2.93 2.88
CA ALA A 128 -51.61 3.03 2.00
C ALA A 128 -50.53 3.97 2.56
N GLU A 129 -50.93 5.10 3.14
CA GLU A 129 -50.03 6.06 3.77
C GLU A 129 -49.33 5.43 4.98
N ASP A 130 -50.09 4.80 5.87
CA ASP A 130 -49.57 4.11 7.05
C ASP A 130 -48.54 3.03 6.72
N LEU A 131 -48.86 2.19 5.72
CA LEU A 131 -47.96 1.14 5.25
C LEU A 131 -46.72 1.71 4.55
N SER A 132 -46.86 2.85 3.85
CA SER A 132 -45.73 3.56 3.22
C SER A 132 -44.76 4.14 4.24
N ILE A 133 -45.28 4.69 5.35
CA ILE A 133 -44.46 5.17 6.47
C ILE A 133 -43.66 4.01 7.07
N LEU A 134 -44.30 2.87 7.32
CA LEU A 134 -43.61 1.68 7.83
C LEU A 134 -42.55 1.17 6.84
N LEU A 135 -42.90 1.06 5.55
CA LEU A 135 -41.96 0.64 4.51
C LEU A 135 -40.71 1.53 4.48
N ASN A 136 -40.87 2.85 4.64
CA ASN A 136 -39.75 3.76 4.73
C ASN A 136 -38.86 3.45 5.93
N LYS A 137 -39.43 3.29 7.14
CA LYS A 137 -38.67 2.88 8.34
C LYS A 137 -37.89 1.59 8.08
N ILE A 138 -38.54 0.59 7.49
CA ILE A 138 -37.96 -0.74 7.23
C ILE A 138 -36.74 -0.64 6.29
N ILE A 139 -36.87 0.10 5.18
CA ILE A 139 -35.79 0.25 4.21
C ILE A 139 -34.67 1.11 4.79
N ASP A 140 -35.00 2.20 5.50
CA ASP A 140 -34.00 3.09 6.10
C ASP A 140 -33.21 2.42 7.22
N ILE A 141 -33.85 1.62 8.09
CA ILE A 141 -33.15 0.78 9.08
C ILE A 141 -32.20 -0.20 8.38
N SER A 142 -32.66 -0.83 7.30
CA SER A 142 -31.84 -1.79 6.55
C SER A 142 -30.61 -1.11 5.94
N LEU A 143 -30.82 0.05 5.32
CA LEU A 143 -29.77 0.84 4.69
C LEU A 143 -28.77 1.41 5.71
N ASP A 144 -29.24 1.90 6.86
CA ASP A 144 -28.39 2.41 7.95
C ASP A 144 -27.45 1.32 8.47
N VAL A 145 -27.99 0.15 8.83
CA VAL A 145 -27.19 -0.96 9.33
C VAL A 145 -26.17 -1.44 8.29
N MET A 146 -26.59 -1.57 7.03
CA MET A 146 -25.69 -1.95 5.93
C MET A 146 -24.59 -0.91 5.70
N THR A 147 -24.94 0.38 5.66
CA THR A 147 -24.00 1.48 5.40
C THR A 147 -23.01 1.66 6.55
N SER A 148 -23.48 1.53 7.80
CA SER A 148 -22.63 1.55 8.98
C SER A 148 -21.59 0.42 8.95
N SER A 149 -22.03 -0.81 8.65
CA SER A 149 -21.12 -1.94 8.49
C SER A 149 -20.21 -1.81 7.26
N TYR A 150 -20.69 -1.18 6.18
CA TYR A 150 -19.91 -0.92 4.98
C TYR A 150 -18.73 0.01 5.31
N ARG A 151 -19.02 1.14 5.94
CA ARG A 151 -18.01 2.15 6.33
C ARG A 151 -17.00 1.57 7.32
N GLU A 152 -17.44 0.77 8.28
CA GLU A 152 -16.53 0.11 9.23
C GLU A 152 -15.54 -0.84 8.52
N GLU A 153 -15.98 -1.62 7.53
CA GLU A 153 -15.10 -2.52 6.79
C GLU A 153 -14.22 -1.80 5.76
N GLU A 154 -14.73 -0.75 5.11
CA GLU A 154 -13.95 0.09 4.19
C GLU A 154 -12.80 0.78 4.93
N LEU A 155 -13.07 1.37 6.10
CA LEU A 155 -12.03 1.96 6.94
C LEU A 155 -10.96 0.93 7.33
N LYS A 156 -11.36 -0.28 7.74
CA LYS A 156 -10.38 -1.35 8.06
C LYS A 156 -9.45 -1.66 6.90
N ARG A 157 -9.97 -1.75 5.67
CA ARG A 157 -9.16 -1.99 4.46
C ARG A 157 -8.18 -0.85 4.22
N VAL A 158 -8.63 0.40 4.29
CA VAL A 158 -7.78 1.58 4.08
C VAL A 158 -6.69 1.67 5.15
N PHE A 159 -7.02 1.46 6.42
CA PHE A 159 -6.05 1.51 7.51
C PHE A 159 -5.00 0.40 7.44
N LEU A 160 -5.36 -0.80 6.97
CA LEU A 160 -4.40 -1.87 6.76
C LEU A 160 -3.36 -1.50 5.68
N SER A 161 -3.80 -0.91 4.57
CA SER A 161 -2.90 -0.42 3.51
C SER A 161 -1.93 0.63 4.04
N HIS A 162 -2.45 1.65 4.72
CA HIS A 162 -1.63 2.77 5.20
C HIS A 162 -0.64 2.34 6.31
N ARG A 163 -1.00 1.38 7.18
CA ARG A 163 -0.07 0.87 8.21
C ARG A 163 1.09 0.10 7.60
N LEU A 164 0.86 -0.68 6.55
CA LEU A 164 1.92 -1.42 5.87
C LEU A 164 2.89 -0.47 5.18
N GLU A 165 2.38 0.53 4.46
CA GLU A 165 3.21 1.54 3.79
C GLU A 165 4.06 2.34 4.80
N SER A 166 3.42 2.86 5.86
CA SER A 166 4.14 3.67 6.86
C SER A 166 5.15 2.87 7.68
N ASN A 167 4.89 1.59 7.95
CA ASN A 167 5.84 0.72 8.65
C ASN A 167 7.02 0.34 7.77
N LEU A 168 6.79 0.05 6.49
CA LEU A 168 7.87 -0.25 5.53
C LEU A 168 8.82 0.94 5.35
N VAL A 169 8.27 2.15 5.23
CA VAL A 169 9.07 3.38 5.11
C VAL A 169 9.91 3.62 6.38
N LYS A 170 9.31 3.50 7.57
CA LYS A 170 10.03 3.65 8.85
C LYS A 170 11.05 2.55 9.12
N TRP A 171 10.79 1.33 8.64
CA TRP A 171 11.70 0.20 8.78
C TRP A 171 12.89 0.33 7.83
N SER A 172 12.65 0.74 6.58
CA SER A 172 13.68 1.03 5.57
C SER A 172 14.70 2.06 6.09
N GLY A 173 14.23 3.19 6.63
CA GLY A 173 15.12 4.21 7.19
C GLY A 173 16.01 3.69 8.34
N ARG A 174 15.43 2.91 9.26
CA ARG A 174 16.18 2.32 10.39
C ARG A 174 17.19 1.27 9.95
N LEU A 175 16.83 0.42 9.00
CA LEU A 175 17.69 -0.64 8.49
C LEU A 175 18.89 -0.05 7.72
N LEU A 176 18.65 0.92 6.85
CA LEU A 176 19.72 1.61 6.11
C LEU A 176 20.70 2.30 7.06
N HIS A 177 20.18 2.98 8.09
CA HIS A 177 21.03 3.61 9.10
C HIS A 177 21.87 2.58 9.86
N GLY A 178 21.29 1.43 10.23
CA GLY A 178 22.01 0.32 10.87
C GLY A 178 23.14 -0.24 10.01
N LEU A 179 22.88 -0.51 8.72
CA LEU A 179 23.89 -1.01 7.79
C LEU A 179 25.06 -0.02 7.62
N ASN A 180 24.78 1.28 7.49
CA ASN A 180 25.82 2.31 7.37
C ASN A 180 26.69 2.38 8.63
N LEU A 181 26.10 2.25 9.82
CA LEU A 181 26.86 2.22 11.07
C LEU A 181 27.77 0.99 11.16
N THR A 182 27.26 -0.19 10.78
CA THR A 182 28.08 -1.41 10.71
C THR A 182 29.25 -1.24 9.74
N LEU A 183 29.01 -0.67 8.56
CA LEU A 183 30.05 -0.44 7.56
C LEU A 183 31.10 0.59 8.03
N MET A 184 30.68 1.65 8.72
CA MET A 184 31.59 2.63 9.34
C MET A 184 32.52 1.98 10.37
N VAL A 185 31.98 1.17 11.27
CA VAL A 185 32.78 0.47 12.28
C VAL A 185 33.78 -0.48 11.60
N GLY A 186 33.35 -1.21 10.58
CA GLY A 186 34.22 -2.12 9.82
C GLY A 186 35.39 -1.37 9.14
N LEU A 187 35.10 -0.26 8.45
CA LEU A 187 36.14 0.57 7.82
C LEU A 187 37.12 1.16 8.84
N LEU A 188 36.63 1.56 10.02
CA LEU A 188 37.47 2.14 11.05
C LEU A 188 38.47 1.11 11.60
N VAL A 189 38.02 -0.12 11.84
CA VAL A 189 38.89 -1.23 12.25
C VAL A 189 39.95 -1.53 11.18
N LEU A 190 39.56 -1.58 9.90
CA LEU A 190 40.49 -1.80 8.80
C LEU A 190 41.53 -0.68 8.68
N ALA A 191 41.11 0.58 8.80
CA ALA A 191 42.01 1.73 8.75
C ALA A 191 43.08 1.68 9.85
N ILE A 192 42.68 1.30 11.08
CA ILE A 192 43.63 1.08 12.20
C ILE A 192 44.61 -0.04 11.87
N GLY A 193 44.12 -1.17 11.33
CA GLY A 193 44.97 -2.29 10.94
C GLY A 193 46.00 -1.89 9.87
N VAL A 194 45.58 -1.15 8.84
CA VAL A 194 46.48 -0.65 7.79
C VAL A 194 47.49 0.35 8.34
N ALA A 195 47.09 1.23 9.27
CA ALA A 195 48.02 2.14 9.94
C ALA A 195 49.10 1.38 10.73
N GLY A 196 48.72 0.29 11.40
CA GLY A 196 49.67 -0.60 12.07
C GLY A 196 50.66 -1.27 11.10
N LEU A 197 50.17 -1.73 9.94
CA LEU A 197 51.02 -2.27 8.88
C LEU A 197 51.99 -1.21 8.34
N LEU A 198 51.53 0.03 8.14
CA LEU A 198 52.39 1.13 7.69
C LEU A 198 53.52 1.40 8.68
N CYS A 199 53.22 1.44 9.99
CA CYS A 199 54.26 1.57 11.01
C CYS A 199 55.30 0.43 10.95
N SER A 200 54.85 -0.80 10.76
CA SER A 200 55.73 -1.96 10.60
C SER A 200 56.60 -1.85 9.34
N ASP A 201 56.01 -1.41 8.22
CA ASP A 201 56.71 -1.27 6.95
C ASP A 201 57.79 -0.17 7.01
N ILE A 202 57.49 0.95 7.66
CA ILE A 202 58.46 2.03 7.91
C ILE A 202 59.62 1.52 8.74
N TYR A 203 59.35 0.75 9.82
CA TYR A 203 60.40 0.17 10.65
C TYR A 203 61.29 -0.82 9.89
N SER A 204 60.70 -1.66 9.04
CA SER A 204 61.46 -2.58 8.16
C SER A 204 62.30 -1.82 7.12
N ALA A 205 61.80 -0.73 6.57
CA ALA A 205 62.51 0.09 5.58
C ALA A 205 63.78 0.75 6.15
N LEU A 206 63.75 1.16 7.42
CA LEU A 206 64.93 1.73 8.10
C LEU A 206 66.01 0.70 8.45
N SER A 207 65.66 -0.59 8.59
CA SER A 207 66.54 -1.59 9.20
C SER A 207 67.24 -2.53 8.22
N GLN A 208 66.69 -2.82 7.04
CA GLN A 208 67.22 -3.89 6.16
C GLN A 208 67.61 -3.44 4.75
N ASN A 209 66.74 -2.77 3.97
CA ASN A 209 67.02 -2.31 2.59
C ASN A 209 66.10 -1.13 2.20
N LEU A 210 66.70 -0.01 1.80
CA LEU A 210 65.98 1.24 1.49
C LEU A 210 65.08 1.13 0.25
N GLU A 211 65.54 0.52 -0.84
CA GLU A 211 64.76 0.48 -2.09
C GLU A 211 63.45 -0.31 -1.95
N THR A 212 63.52 -1.55 -1.46
CA THR A 212 62.34 -2.40 -1.30
C THR A 212 61.42 -1.91 -0.17
N GLY A 213 62.02 -1.37 0.90
CA GLY A 213 61.28 -0.82 2.04
C GLY A 213 60.45 0.42 1.67
N VAL A 214 60.98 1.31 0.83
CA VAL A 214 60.26 2.50 0.36
C VAL A 214 59.06 2.11 -0.51
N ILE A 215 59.20 1.16 -1.43
CA ILE A 215 58.09 0.71 -2.30
C ILE A 215 56.95 0.12 -1.46
N LYS A 216 57.27 -0.72 -0.47
CA LYS A 216 56.28 -1.34 0.41
C LYS A 216 55.54 -0.29 1.26
N THR A 217 56.28 0.67 1.81
CA THR A 217 55.74 1.79 2.59
C THR A 217 54.83 2.69 1.76
N LEU A 218 55.21 2.99 0.51
CA LEU A 218 54.38 3.76 -0.40
C LEU A 218 53.07 3.03 -0.73
N GLY A 219 53.12 1.70 -0.83
CA GLY A 219 51.96 0.85 -1.01
C GLY A 219 50.99 0.87 0.17
N SER A 220 51.47 0.76 1.41
CA SER A 220 50.63 0.84 2.61
C SER A 220 50.11 2.26 2.87
N LEU A 221 50.88 3.30 2.53
CA LEU A 221 50.45 4.70 2.58
C LEU A 221 49.24 4.95 1.67
N LEU A 222 49.26 4.43 0.45
CA LEU A 222 48.17 4.64 -0.51
C LEU A 222 46.91 3.88 -0.13
N ILE A 223 47.04 2.67 0.45
CA ILE A 223 45.89 1.94 1.01
C ILE A 223 45.29 2.73 2.18
N LEU A 224 46.13 3.27 3.07
CA LEU A 224 45.67 4.09 4.19
C LEU A 224 44.93 5.35 3.72
N TRP A 225 45.45 6.01 2.67
CA TRP A 225 44.81 7.16 2.06
C TRP A 225 43.41 6.83 1.51
N ILE A 226 43.26 5.71 0.78
CA ILE A 226 41.95 5.22 0.31
C ILE A 226 40.99 4.94 1.48
N MET A 227 41.50 4.38 2.59
CA MET A 227 40.68 4.11 3.77
C MET A 227 40.18 5.38 4.46
N ILE A 228 41.03 6.41 4.52
CA ILE A 228 40.65 7.72 5.08
C ILE A 228 39.55 8.37 4.22
N GLU A 229 39.70 8.34 2.90
CA GLU A 229 38.73 8.91 1.95
C GLU A 229 37.37 8.18 2.02
N LEU A 230 37.39 6.84 2.08
CA LEU A 230 36.18 6.03 2.27
C LEU A 230 35.51 6.30 3.63
N LEU A 231 36.29 6.49 4.70
CA LEU A 231 35.76 6.86 6.01
C LEU A 231 35.12 8.25 6.00
N GLN A 232 35.75 9.24 5.37
CA GLN A 232 35.18 10.58 5.21
C GLN A 232 33.84 10.52 4.47
N THR A 233 33.77 9.75 3.38
CA THR A 233 32.54 9.51 2.63
C THR A 233 31.43 8.93 3.51
N GLN A 234 31.73 7.93 4.35
CA GLN A 234 30.75 7.31 5.24
C GLN A 234 30.30 8.23 6.38
N ILE A 235 31.20 9.06 6.91
CA ILE A 235 30.88 10.07 7.93
C ILE A 235 29.94 11.12 7.37
N GLU A 236 30.20 11.62 6.15
CA GLU A 236 29.32 12.57 5.49
C GLU A 236 27.93 11.97 5.20
N HIS A 237 27.88 10.71 4.79
CA HIS A 237 26.61 10.02 4.55
C HIS A 237 25.80 9.82 5.84
N LEU A 238 26.44 9.49 6.97
CA LEU A 238 25.76 9.39 8.27
C LEU A 238 25.29 10.75 8.83
N LYS A 239 25.97 11.85 8.50
CA LYS A 239 25.55 13.22 8.87
C LYS A 239 24.38 13.76 8.03
N GLY A 240 23.79 12.94 7.16
CA GLY A 240 22.67 13.33 6.30
C GLY A 240 23.11 13.95 4.97
N GLY A 241 24.39 13.83 4.59
CA GLY A 241 24.88 14.21 3.28
C GLY A 241 24.27 13.35 2.17
N ARG A 242 24.00 13.96 1.00
CA ARG A 242 23.59 13.24 -0.21
C ARG A 242 24.70 12.29 -0.64
N PHE A 243 24.32 11.12 -1.15
CA PHE A 243 25.26 10.16 -1.73
C PHE A 243 25.93 10.79 -2.96
N ARG A 244 27.15 11.30 -2.78
CA ARG A 244 27.96 11.90 -3.84
C ARG A 244 28.70 10.80 -4.59
N VAL A 245 28.14 10.40 -5.73
CA VAL A 245 28.71 9.34 -6.59
C VAL A 245 30.14 9.71 -7.01
N ILE A 246 30.43 11.01 -7.11
CA ILE A 246 31.73 11.55 -7.52
C ILE A 246 32.89 11.03 -6.65
N VAL A 247 32.68 10.82 -5.34
CA VAL A 247 33.75 10.37 -4.42
C VAL A 247 34.18 8.94 -4.72
N PHE A 248 33.25 8.06 -5.11
CA PHE A 248 33.59 6.70 -5.55
C PHE A 248 34.36 6.70 -6.87
N VAL A 249 34.07 7.65 -7.76
CA VAL A 249 34.79 7.80 -9.03
C VAL A 249 36.20 8.34 -8.78
N GLU A 250 36.37 9.30 -7.86
CA GLU A 250 37.69 9.81 -7.42
C GLU A 250 38.57 8.71 -6.82
N LEU A 251 37.99 7.90 -5.94
CA LEU A 251 38.64 6.72 -5.35
C LEU A 251 39.07 5.70 -6.40
N ALA A 252 38.21 5.40 -7.36
CA ALA A 252 38.52 4.51 -8.47
C ALA A 252 39.63 5.09 -9.35
N LEU A 253 39.60 6.40 -9.61
CA LEU A 253 40.62 7.11 -10.36
C LEU A 253 41.99 6.99 -9.69
N VAL A 254 42.07 7.23 -8.37
CA VAL A 254 43.33 7.14 -7.62
C VAL A 254 43.87 5.72 -7.55
N ALA A 255 42.99 4.72 -7.38
CA ALA A 255 43.38 3.31 -7.42
C ALA A 255 43.94 2.91 -8.81
N PHE A 256 43.37 3.43 -9.89
CA PHE A 256 43.90 3.23 -11.25
C PHE A 256 45.24 3.92 -11.46
N ILE A 257 45.41 5.16 -10.97
CA ILE A 257 46.68 5.90 -11.01
C ILE A 257 47.78 5.09 -10.33
N ARG A 258 47.50 4.51 -9.14
CA ARG A 258 48.45 3.61 -8.47
C ARG A 258 48.83 2.42 -9.35
N LYS A 259 47.85 1.72 -9.93
CA LYS A 259 48.11 0.53 -10.75
C LYS A 259 48.97 0.87 -11.97
N ILE A 260 48.71 2.01 -12.61
CA ILE A 260 49.51 2.50 -13.75
C ILE A 260 50.94 2.82 -13.29
N PHE A 261 51.11 3.47 -12.14
CA PHE A 261 52.43 3.82 -11.61
C PHE A 261 53.27 2.57 -11.28
N VAL A 262 52.69 1.58 -10.58
CA VAL A 262 53.38 0.32 -10.25
C VAL A 262 53.73 -0.45 -11.52
N ALA A 263 52.79 -0.58 -12.46
CA ALA A 263 53.02 -1.29 -13.73
C ALA A 263 54.13 -0.65 -14.58
N SER A 264 54.27 0.69 -14.51
CA SER A 264 55.32 1.45 -15.19
C SER A 264 56.72 1.14 -14.62
N ILE A 265 56.81 0.98 -13.30
CA ILE A 265 58.08 0.70 -12.60
C ILE A 265 58.50 -0.76 -12.76
N GLU A 266 57.56 -1.70 -12.70
CA GLU A 266 57.85 -3.15 -12.77
C GLU A 266 58.09 -3.67 -14.20
N LYS A 267 58.03 -2.82 -15.24
CA LYS A 267 58.13 -3.19 -16.67
C LYS A 267 57.20 -4.36 -17.03
N MET A 268 55.94 -4.27 -16.60
CA MET A 268 54.93 -5.28 -16.89
C MET A 268 54.59 -5.35 -18.39
N ASP A 269 53.92 -6.43 -18.80
CA ASP A 269 53.52 -6.71 -20.18
C ASP A 269 52.85 -5.50 -20.88
N PRO A 270 53.29 -5.08 -22.09
CA PRO A 270 52.74 -3.95 -22.83
C PRO A 270 51.21 -3.99 -23.02
N ILE A 271 50.63 -5.18 -23.16
CA ILE A 271 49.18 -5.36 -23.33
C ILE A 271 48.43 -4.98 -22.05
N TYR A 272 48.95 -5.40 -20.89
CA TYR A 272 48.38 -5.11 -19.59
C TYR A 272 48.44 -3.61 -19.27
N PHE A 273 49.56 -2.97 -19.61
CA PHE A 273 49.72 -1.52 -19.47
C PHE A 273 48.72 -0.74 -20.34
N GLY A 274 48.51 -1.16 -21.60
CA GLY A 274 47.51 -0.55 -22.50
C GLY A 274 46.07 -0.65 -21.96
N LEU A 275 45.70 -1.78 -21.37
CA LEU A 275 44.38 -1.97 -20.75
C LEU A 275 44.16 -1.07 -19.53
N LEU A 276 45.18 -0.87 -18.70
CA LEU A 276 45.11 0.04 -17.55
C LEU A 276 44.89 1.49 -17.98
N LEU A 277 45.59 1.94 -19.03
CA LEU A 277 45.41 3.28 -19.60
C LEU A 277 44.01 3.48 -20.17
N ALA A 278 43.48 2.50 -20.91
CA ALA A 278 42.12 2.55 -21.44
C ALA A 278 41.07 2.63 -20.31
N GLY A 279 41.22 1.82 -19.26
CA GLY A 279 40.34 1.85 -18.10
C GLY A 279 40.37 3.19 -17.34
N PHE A 280 41.55 3.79 -17.20
CA PHE A 280 41.70 5.13 -16.60
C PHE A 280 40.97 6.21 -17.41
N LEU A 281 41.07 6.14 -18.75
CA LEU A 281 40.40 7.10 -19.65
C LEU A 281 38.86 7.00 -19.55
N ILE A 282 38.33 5.78 -19.45
CA ILE A 282 36.90 5.54 -19.24
C ILE A 282 36.43 6.11 -17.90
N ILE A 283 37.16 5.86 -16.81
CA ILE A 283 36.81 6.39 -15.48
C ILE A 283 36.90 7.92 -15.47
N GLY A 284 37.90 8.51 -16.13
CA GLY A 284 38.02 9.96 -16.29
C GLY A 284 36.85 10.58 -17.06
N LEU A 285 36.32 9.88 -18.08
CA LEU A 285 35.13 10.31 -18.80
C LEU A 285 33.86 10.23 -17.94
N VAL A 286 33.73 9.16 -17.14
CA VAL A 286 32.64 9.03 -16.15
C VAL A 286 32.71 10.14 -15.11
N PHE A 287 33.91 10.47 -14.61
CA PHE A 287 34.12 11.57 -13.67
C PHE A 287 33.64 12.91 -14.25
N TYR A 288 34.02 13.21 -15.49
CA TYR A 288 33.59 14.43 -16.17
C TYR A 288 32.07 14.51 -16.37
N LEU A 289 31.43 13.41 -16.77
CA LEU A 289 29.97 13.36 -16.97
C LEU A 289 29.21 13.49 -15.66
N VAL A 290 29.67 12.83 -14.60
CA VAL A 290 29.05 12.91 -13.26
C VAL A 290 29.21 14.31 -12.67
N GLY A 291 30.40 14.91 -12.77
CA GLY A 291 30.65 16.28 -12.28
C GLY A 291 29.76 17.32 -12.95
N LYS A 292 29.59 17.23 -14.28
CA LYS A 292 28.70 18.12 -15.04
C LYS A 292 27.22 17.95 -14.66
N GLY A 293 26.80 16.74 -14.31
CA GLY A 293 25.42 16.45 -13.88
C GLY A 293 25.09 16.93 -12.46
N GLU A 294 26.08 16.96 -11.56
CA GLU A 294 25.89 17.49 -10.20
C GLU A 294 25.84 19.02 -10.14
N GLU A 295 26.59 19.74 -10.98
CA GLU A 295 26.52 21.22 -11.08
C GLU A 295 25.14 21.72 -11.53
N GLN A 296 24.48 21.05 -12.49
CA GLN A 296 23.14 21.43 -12.96
C GLN A 296 22.05 21.26 -11.89
N ARG A 297 22.25 20.38 -10.90
CA ARG A 297 21.26 20.07 -9.85
C ARG A 297 21.32 21.00 -8.64
N GLN A 298 22.34 21.85 -8.53
CA GLN A 298 22.47 22.86 -7.46
C GLN A 298 21.98 24.25 -7.89
N SER A 299 21.64 24.43 -9.17
CA SER A 299 21.11 25.69 -9.75
C SER A 299 19.57 25.78 -9.77
N PHE A 300 18.86 24.84 -9.14
CA PHE A 300 17.40 24.81 -9.03
C PHE A 300 16.97 24.63 -7.57
#